data_AF-A0A7J9Y9L0-F1
#
_entry.id   AF-A0A7J9Y9L0-F1
#
_cell.length_a   1.000
_cell.length_b   1.000
_cell.length_c   1.000
_cell.angle_alpha   90.00
_cell.angle_beta   90.00
_cell.angle_gamma   90.00
#
_symmetry.space_group_name_H-M   'P 1'
#
loop_
_entity.id
_entity.type
_entity.pdbx_description
1 polymer ?
#
loop_
_entity_poly.entity_id
_entity_poly.type
_entity_poly.pdbx_seq_one_letter_code
_entity_poly.pdbx_strand_id
1 'polypeptide(L)' 'IGMANLVQVVDPEMIVVGGGVIEAGELLLGPTRDSCAAALAQRSILSHAEIRAAEMGSHAGVVGAADLARKR' A
#
# COMPACT_ATOMS: atom_id res chain seq x y z
N ILE A 1 -3.17 -11.01 3.90
CA ILE A 1 -4.25 -10.92 4.92
C ILE A 1 -4.37 -9.51 5.52
N GLY A 2 -3.31 -8.93 6.12
CA GLY A 2 -3.41 -7.59 6.74
C GLY A 2 -3.96 -6.47 5.84
N MET A 3 -3.47 -6.36 4.60
CA MET A 3 -3.98 -5.37 3.63
C MET A 3 -5.47 -5.58 3.29
N ALA A 4 -5.89 -6.82 3.07
CA ALA A 4 -7.30 -7.12 2.76
C ALA A 4 -8.25 -6.71 3.90
N ASN A 5 -7.83 -6.87 5.16
CA ASN A 5 -8.60 -6.41 6.31
C ASN A 5 -8.70 -4.87 6.34
N LEU A 6 -7.60 -4.16 6.03
CA LEU A 6 -7.62 -2.70 5.92
C LEU A 6 -8.57 -2.23 4.81
N VAL A 7 -8.55 -2.89 3.65
CA VAL A 7 -9.48 -2.59 2.55
C VAL A 7 -10.93 -2.76 3.02
N GLN A 8 -11.25 -3.85 3.73
CA GLN A 8 -12.61 -4.10 4.21
C GLN A 8 -13.08 -3.09 5.26
N VAL A 9 -12.18 -2.54 6.08
CA VAL A 9 -12.55 -1.60 7.17
C VAL A 9 -12.59 -0.15 6.69
N VAL A 10 -11.66 0.23 5.83
CA VAL A 10 -11.42 1.64 5.44
C VAL A 10 -11.99 1.97 4.06
N ASP A 11 -12.17 0.97 3.19
CA ASP A 11 -12.56 1.12 1.78
C ASP A 11 -11.78 2.21 1.02
N PRO A 12 -10.43 2.13 0.98
CA PRO A 12 -9.62 3.15 0.34
C PRO A 12 -9.59 2.97 -1.18
N GLU A 13 -9.47 4.08 -1.92
CA GLU A 13 -9.21 4.03 -3.36
C GLU A 13 -7.80 3.51 -3.69
N MET A 14 -6.82 3.74 -2.79
CA MET A 14 -5.43 3.38 -3.01
C MET A 14 -4.71 2.99 -1.72
N ILE A 15 -3.81 2.01 -1.83
CA ILE A 15 -2.83 1.65 -0.81
C ILE A 15 -1.43 1.90 -1.37
N VAL A 16 -0.66 2.72 -0.66
CA VAL A 16 0.76 2.97 -0.96
C VAL A 16 1.64 2.15 -0.03
N VAL A 17 2.49 1.30 -0.59
CA VAL A 17 3.49 0.52 0.14
C VAL A 17 4.80 1.31 0.14
N GLY A 18 5.44 1.47 1.30
CA GLY A 18 6.72 2.18 1.45
C GLY A 18 7.75 1.40 2.25
N GLY A 19 8.90 2.03 2.53
CA GLY A 19 10.04 1.43 3.26
C GLY A 19 11.01 0.68 2.36
N GLY A 20 12.12 0.17 2.89
CA GLY A 20 13.17 -0.48 2.07
C GLY A 20 12.71 -1.70 1.27
N VAL A 21 11.61 -2.33 1.67
CA VAL A 21 11.07 -3.53 1.00
C VAL A 21 10.59 -3.23 -0.44
N ILE A 22 10.25 -1.98 -0.75
CA ILE A 22 9.74 -1.63 -2.08
C ILE A 22 10.82 -1.62 -3.16
N GLU A 23 12.10 -1.66 -2.78
CA GLU A 23 13.22 -1.82 -3.71
C GLU A 23 13.16 -3.16 -4.46
N ALA A 24 12.44 -4.15 -3.92
CA ALA A 24 12.16 -5.41 -4.61
C ALA A 24 11.19 -5.26 -5.80
N GLY A 25 10.50 -4.13 -5.92
CA GLY A 25 9.59 -3.82 -7.03
C GLY A 25 8.52 -4.89 -7.23
N GLU A 26 8.31 -5.30 -8.48
CA GLU A 26 7.28 -6.26 -8.87
C GLU A 26 7.47 -7.67 -8.30
N LEU A 27 8.70 -8.05 -7.93
CA LEU A 27 8.95 -9.31 -7.24
C LEU A 27 8.18 -9.41 -5.91
N LEU A 28 7.95 -8.27 -5.25
CA LEU A 28 7.12 -8.16 -4.06
C LEU A 28 5.69 -7.71 -4.38
N LEU A 29 5.54 -6.68 -5.21
CA LEU A 29 4.25 -6.02 -5.43
C LEU A 29 3.27 -6.89 -6.20
N GLY A 30 3.73 -7.68 -7.19
CA GLY A 30 2.88 -8.61 -7.93
C GLY A 30 2.21 -9.62 -6.99
N PRO A 31 2.98 -10.44 -6.24
CA PRO A 31 2.42 -11.39 -5.28
C PRO A 31 1.56 -10.74 -4.19
N THR A 32 1.88 -9.50 -3.81
CA THR A 32 1.09 -8.74 -2.82
C THR A 32 -0.30 -8.40 -3.37
N ARG A 33 -0.38 -7.94 -4.63
CA ARG A 33 -1.65 -7.68 -5.32
C ARG A 33 -2.48 -8.94 -5.45
N ASP A 34 -1.86 -10.03 -5.90
CA ASP A 34 -2.53 -11.33 -6.08
C ASP A 34 -3.08 -11.87 -4.75
N SER A 35 -2.26 -11.81 -3.69
CA SER A 35 -2.66 -12.26 -2.35
C SER A 35 -3.79 -11.41 -1.77
N CYS A 36 -3.75 -10.08 -2.00
CA CYS A 36 -4.80 -9.18 -1.55
C CYS A 36 -6.12 -9.46 -2.30
N ALA A 37 -6.06 -9.58 -3.63
CA ALA A 37 -7.21 -9.90 -4.47
C ALA A 37 -7.82 -11.25 -4.08
N ALA A 38 -7.00 -12.30 -3.91
CA ALA A 38 -7.46 -13.61 -3.49
C ALA A 38 -8.14 -13.60 -2.10
N ALA A 39 -7.63 -12.81 -1.16
CA ALA A 39 -8.22 -12.66 0.17
C ALA A 39 -9.56 -11.88 0.15
N LEU A 40 -9.75 -10.99 -0.82
CA LEU A 40 -10.97 -10.20 -1.01
C LEU A 40 -12.03 -10.91 -1.87
N ALA A 41 -11.61 -11.85 -2.73
CA ALA A 41 -12.46 -12.55 -3.71
C ALA A 41 -13.69 -13.25 -3.10
N GLN A 42 -13.63 -13.63 -1.82
CA GLN A 42 -14.76 -14.29 -1.14
C GLN A 42 -15.70 -13.33 -0.39
N ARG A 43 -15.40 -12.02 -0.35
CA ARG A 43 -16.02 -11.11 0.63
C ARG A 43 -16.39 -9.70 0.15
N SER A 44 -15.96 -9.19 -1.00
CA SER A 44 -16.18 -7.76 -1.33
C SER A 44 -16.99 -7.49 -2.60
N ILE A 45 -18.02 -6.66 -2.45
CA ILE A 45 -18.61 -5.80 -3.50
C ILE A 45 -17.74 -4.55 -3.76
N LEU A 46 -16.76 -4.30 -2.89
CA LEU A 46 -15.88 -3.12 -2.93
C LEU A 46 -14.97 -3.15 -4.15
N SER A 47 -14.73 -1.99 -4.74
CA SER A 47 -13.72 -1.80 -5.77
C SER A 47 -12.34 -2.16 -5.23
N HIS A 48 -11.53 -2.88 -6.00
CA HIS A 48 -10.17 -3.22 -5.60
C HIS A 48 -9.33 -1.94 -5.44
N ALA A 49 -8.92 -1.63 -4.21
CA ALA A 49 -7.98 -0.55 -3.92
C ALA A 49 -6.71 -0.71 -4.76
N GLU A 50 -6.25 0.37 -5.40
CA GLU A 50 -5.04 0.33 -6.20
C GLU A 50 -3.81 0.18 -5.30
N ILE A 51 -2.95 -0.81 -5.56
CA ILE A 51 -1.73 -1.03 -4.77
C ILE A 51 -0.52 -0.49 -5.54
N ARG A 52 0.09 0.57 -5.00
CA ARG A 52 1.26 1.25 -5.57
C ARG A 52 2.46 1.24 -4.63
N ALA A 53 3.66 1.33 -5.21
CA ALA A 53 4.86 1.66 -4.45
C ALA A 53 4.92 3.17 -4.16
N ALA A 54 5.51 3.53 -3.03
CA ALA A 54 5.84 4.91 -2.73
C ALA A 54 6.87 5.42 -3.75
N GLU A 55 6.55 6.51 -4.45
CA GLU A 55 7.41 7.09 -5.48
C GLU A 55 8.78 7.52 -4.95
N MET A 56 8.84 7.90 -3.68
CA MET A 56 10.07 8.30 -3.01
C MET A 56 10.84 7.13 -2.39
N GLY A 57 10.47 5.88 -2.68
CA GLY A 57 11.27 4.74 -2.26
C GLY A 57 11.33 4.57 -0.73
N SER A 58 12.51 4.13 -0.28
CA SER A 58 12.91 4.09 1.12
C SER A 58 12.98 5.48 1.77
N HIS A 59 13.00 6.57 0.99
CA HIS A 59 13.05 7.95 1.49
C HIS A 59 11.67 8.55 1.81
N ALA A 60 10.56 7.89 1.46
CA ALA A 60 9.22 8.44 1.68
C ALA A 60 8.98 8.86 3.14
N GLY A 61 9.51 8.11 4.12
CA GLY A 61 9.38 8.42 5.54
C GLY A 61 10.14 9.68 5.96
N VAL A 62 11.41 9.82 5.54
CA VAL A 62 12.21 11.01 5.90
C VAL A 62 11.69 12.27 5.22
N VAL A 63 11.21 12.17 3.98
CA VAL A 63 10.60 13.30 3.28
C VAL A 63 9.30 13.72 3.98
N GLY A 64 8.44 12.78 4.36
CA GLY A 64 7.22 13.07 5.11
C GLY A 64 7.50 13.72 6.47
N ALA A 65 8.51 13.24 7.19
CA ALA A 65 8.93 13.82 8.46
C ALA A 65 9.46 15.26 8.30
N ALA A 66 10.27 15.51 7.26
CA ALA A 66 10.79 16.84 6.96
C ALA A 66 9.68 17.83 6.60
N ASP A 67 8.71 17.42 5.77
CA ASP A 67 7.56 18.28 5.43
C ASP A 67 6.67 18.56 6.65
N LEU A 68 6.46 17.57 7.52
CA LEU A 68 5.72 17.75 8.77
C LEU A 68 6.43 18.73 9.71
N ALA A 69 7.76 18.66 9.82
CA ALA A 69 8.55 19.57 10.63
C ALA A 69 8.54 21.01 10.08
N ARG A 70 8.51 21.17 8.75
CA ARG A 70 8.43 22.48 8.08
C ARG A 70 7.08 23.17 8.25
N LYS A 71 6.00 22.39 8.37
CA LYS A 71 4.61 22.88 8.54
C LYS A 71 4.26 23.21 10.00
N ARG A 72 5.19 23.04 10.93
CA ARG A 72 5.08 23.40 12.34
C ARG A 72 5.94 24.62 12.64
#